data_AF-A0A2K9NQ54-F1
#
_entry.id   AF-A0A2K9NQ54-F1
#
_cell.length_a   1.000
_cell.length_b   1.000
_cell.length_c   1.000
_cell.angle_alpha   90.00
_cell.angle_beta   90.00
_cell.angle_gamma   90.00
#
_symmetry.space_group_name_H-M   'P 1'
#
loop_
_entity.id
_entity.type
_entity.pdbx_description
1 polymer ?
#
loop_
_entity_poly.entity_id
_entity_poly.type
_entity_poly.pdbx_seq_one_letter_code
_entity_poly.pdbx_strand_id
1 'polypeptide(L)'
;MRRNLAVAMMTFFITVGAFGASLKGTADALGREAIQLGIALGVLGLAIAGTYLALGKQEGGQKVTQAVLGILIVLMAKTVVTTLTSVTGGA
;
A
#
# COMPACT_ATOMS: atom_id res chain seq x y z
N MET A 1 -38.66 24.47 -13.42
CA MET A 1 -37.22 24.29 -13.74
C MET A 1 -36.31 24.22 -12.51
N ARG A 2 -36.38 25.16 -11.54
CA ARG A 2 -35.47 25.18 -10.37
C ARG A 2 -35.46 23.91 -9.50
N ARG A 3 -36.62 23.25 -9.36
CA ARG A 3 -36.77 22.02 -8.55
C ARG A 3 -36.09 20.80 -9.19
N ASN A 4 -36.13 20.68 -10.52
CA ASN A 4 -35.45 19.59 -11.25
C ASN A 4 -33.93 19.80 -11.27
N LEU A 5 -33.47 21.06 -11.31
CA LEU A 5 -32.05 21.41 -11.20
C LEU A 5 -31.50 21.04 -9.81
N ALA A 6 -32.24 21.35 -8.73
CA ALA A 6 -31.85 21.01 -7.37
C ALA A 6 -31.73 19.49 -7.15
N VAL A 7 -32.67 18.72 -7.71
CA VAL A 7 -32.61 17.25 -7.66
C VAL A 7 -31.42 16.71 -8.44
N ALA A 8 -31.15 17.25 -9.65
CA ALA A 8 -29.99 16.83 -10.43
C ALA A 8 -28.65 17.12 -9.73
N MET A 9 -28.52 18.28 -9.06
CA MET A 9 -27.33 18.61 -8.29
C MET A 9 -27.15 17.68 -7.07
N MET A 10 -28.23 17.40 -6.34
CA MET A 10 -28.21 16.43 -5.23
C MET A 10 -27.77 15.04 -5.67
N THR A 11 -28.34 14.53 -6.76
CA THR A 11 -27.95 13.23 -7.31
C THR A 11 -26.49 13.22 -7.77
N PHE A 12 -26.01 14.32 -8.38
CA PHE A 12 -24.61 14.45 -8.77
C PHE A 12 -23.67 14.41 -7.56
N PHE A 13 -23.93 15.17 -6.50
CA PHE A 13 -23.10 15.14 -5.28
C PHE A 13 -23.09 13.77 -4.59
N ILE A 14 -24.24 13.09 -4.54
CA ILE A 14 -24.33 11.73 -3.98
C ILE A 14 -23.52 10.75 -4.82
N THR A 15 -23.62 10.84 -6.15
CA THR A 15 -22.91 9.93 -7.07
C THR A 15 -21.39 10.15 -7.00
N VAL A 16 -20.94 11.41 -6.92
CA VAL A 16 -19.53 11.75 -6.76
C VAL A 16 -18.98 11.27 -5.42
N GLY A 17 -19.75 11.44 -4.34
CA GLY A 17 -19.37 10.91 -3.02
C GLY A 17 -19.26 9.38 -3.00
N ALA A 18 -20.22 8.68 -3.62
CA ALA A 18 -20.19 7.22 -3.75
C ALA A 18 -19.02 6.72 -4.61
N PHE A 19 -18.68 7.44 -5.69
CA PHE A 19 -17.53 7.14 -6.53
C PHE A 19 -16.19 7.39 -5.82
N GLY A 20 -16.09 8.47 -5.04
CA GLY A 20 -14.92 8.72 -4.20
C GLY A 20 -14.73 7.64 -3.14
N ALA A 21 -15.82 7.18 -2.51
CA ALA A 21 -15.80 6.10 -1.54
C ALA A 21 -15.41 4.75 -2.17
N SER A 22 -15.90 4.45 -3.38
CA SER A 22 -15.52 3.21 -4.08
C SER A 22 -14.04 3.21 -4.48
N LEU A 23 -13.52 4.33 -4.99
CA LEU A 23 -12.10 4.49 -5.28
C LEU A 23 -11.23 4.32 -4.03
N LYS A 24 -11.60 4.97 -2.91
CA LYS A 24 -10.91 4.79 -1.63
C LYS A 24 -10.91 3.32 -1.19
N GLY A 25 -12.06 2.65 -1.26
CA GLY A 25 -12.18 1.23 -0.92
C GLY A 25 -11.30 0.33 -1.78
N THR A 26 -11.24 0.58 -3.09
CA THR A 26 -10.35 -0.18 -4.00
C THR A 26 -8.87 0.09 -3.73
N ALA A 27 -8.49 1.32 -3.41
CA ALA A 27 -7.12 1.67 -3.06
C ALA A 27 -6.68 1.01 -1.75
N ASP A 28 -7.56 0.95 -0.74
CA ASP A 28 -7.29 0.28 0.53
C ASP A 28 -7.18 -1.25 0.38
N ALA A 29 -7.95 -1.85 -0.54
CA ALA A 29 -7.85 -3.27 -0.86
C ALA A 29 -6.53 -3.57 -1.61
N LEU A 30 -6.22 -2.80 -2.64
CA LEU A 30 -4.99 -2.92 -3.42
C LEU A 30 -3.75 -2.71 -2.54
N GLY A 31 -3.77 -1.71 -1.65
CA GLY A 31 -2.68 -1.46 -0.70
C GLY A 31 -2.43 -2.63 0.24
N ARG A 32 -3.48 -3.32 0.70
CA ARG A 32 -3.35 -4.54 1.52
C ARG A 32 -2.71 -5.69 0.75
N GLU A 33 -3.20 -5.95 -0.46
CA GLU A 33 -2.64 -7.02 -1.31
C GLU A 33 -1.18 -6.73 -1.69
N ALA A 34 -0.86 -5.48 -2.04
CA ALA A 34 0.49 -5.05 -2.38
C ALA A 34 1.47 -5.23 -1.20
N ILE A 35 1.06 -4.92 0.03
CA ILE A 35 1.88 -5.17 1.23
C ILE A 35 2.12 -6.67 1.41
N GLN A 36 1.08 -7.49 1.27
CA GLN A 36 1.18 -8.94 1.42
C GLN A 36 2.12 -9.55 0.36
N LEU A 37 2.01 -9.10 -0.89
CA LEU A 37 2.92 -9.49 -1.96
C LEU A 37 4.34 -9.00 -1.72
N GLY A 38 4.53 -7.75 -1.26
CA GLY A 38 5.83 -7.19 -0.94
C GLY A 38 6.56 -7.97 0.15
N ILE A 39 5.84 -8.40 1.20
CA ILE A 39 6.40 -9.25 2.25
C ILE A 39 6.75 -10.64 1.70
N ALA A 40 5.87 -11.25 0.90
CA ALA A 40 6.13 -12.57 0.30
C ALA A 40 7.39 -12.55 -0.60
N LEU A 41 7.54 -11.51 -1.42
CA LEU A 41 8.72 -11.29 -2.26
C LEU A 41 9.98 -11.04 -1.42
N GLY A 42 9.86 -10.29 -0.32
CA GLY A 42 10.96 -10.07 0.61
C GLY A 42 11.43 -11.35 1.30
N VAL A 43 10.51 -12.22 1.74
CA VAL A 43 10.84 -13.52 2.33
C VAL A 43 11.51 -14.45 1.30
N LEU A 44 11.05 -14.45 0.05
CA LEU A 44 11.71 -15.15 -1.04
C LEU A 44 13.15 -14.62 -1.25
N GLY A 45 13.33 -13.30 -1.26
CA GLY A 45 14.64 -12.65 -1.34
C GLY A 45 15.56 -13.05 -0.18
N LEU A 46 15.03 -13.18 1.04
CA LEU A 46 15.76 -13.68 2.20
C LEU A 46 16.18 -15.15 2.05
N ALA A 47 15.32 -16.01 1.50
CA ALA A 47 15.67 -17.41 1.25
C ALA A 47 16.81 -17.53 0.22
N ILE A 48 16.76 -16.75 -0.85
CA ILE A 48 17.83 -16.70 -1.86
C ILE A 48 19.12 -16.13 -1.23
N ALA A 49 19.03 -15.06 -0.46
CA ALA A 49 20.19 -14.48 0.21
C ALA A 49 20.81 -15.43 1.25
N GLY A 50 19.98 -16.16 1.99
CA GLY A 50 20.38 -17.18 2.96
C GLY A 50 21.08 -18.36 2.30
N THR A 51 20.62 -18.82 1.13
CA THR A 51 21.33 -19.86 0.36
C THR A 51 22.68 -19.35 -0.16
N TYR A 52 22.78 -18.10 -0.62
CA TYR A 52 24.07 -17.51 -1.00
C TYR A 52 25.04 -17.40 0.17
N LEU A 53 24.54 -17.04 1.36
CA LEU A 53 25.33 -17.00 2.58
C LEU A 53 25.79 -18.41 3.00
N ALA A 54 24.91 -19.41 2.93
CA ALA A 54 25.22 -20.81 3.23
C ALA A 54 26.27 -21.40 2.26
N LEU A 55 26.29 -20.94 1.00
CA LEU A 55 27.31 -21.28 0.01
C LEU A 55 28.64 -20.53 0.21
N GLY A 56 28.76 -19.71 1.26
CA GLY A 56 29.97 -18.95 1.56
C GLY A 56 30.27 -17.82 0.56
N LYS A 57 29.32 -17.44 -0.28
CA LYS A 57 29.50 -16.33 -1.22
C LYS A 57 29.51 -15.01 -0.46
N GLN A 58 30.54 -14.18 -0.65
CA GLN A 58 30.67 -12.86 -0.03
C GLN A 58 29.46 -11.94 -0.30
N GLU A 59 28.82 -12.09 -1.46
CA GLU A 59 27.61 -11.33 -1.81
C GLU A 59 26.37 -11.72 -0.98
N GLY A 60 26.39 -12.85 -0.27
CA GLY A 60 25.25 -13.34 0.52
C GLY A 60 24.83 -12.36 1.60
N GLY A 61 25.79 -11.82 2.37
CA GLY A 61 25.52 -10.83 3.40
C GLY A 61 24.89 -9.54 2.85
N GLN A 62 25.39 -9.06 1.71
CA GLN A 62 24.84 -7.86 1.06
C GLN A 62 23.40 -8.10 0.55
N LYS A 63 23.12 -9.28 -0.02
CA LYS A 63 21.77 -9.67 -0.46
C LYS A 63 20.80 -9.82 0.71
N VAL A 64 21.27 -10.31 1.87
CA VAL A 64 20.43 -10.40 3.09
C VAL A 64 20.04 -9.00 3.52
N THR A 65 21.00 -8.06 3.62
CA THR A 65 20.72 -6.68 4.00
C THR A 65 19.74 -6.00 3.03
N GLN A 66 19.90 -6.22 1.71
CA GLN A 66 18.96 -5.69 0.71
C GLN A 66 17.55 -6.26 0.87
N ALA A 67 17.41 -7.56 1.12
CA ALA A 67 16.11 -8.20 1.34
C ALA A 67 15.44 -7.70 2.64
N VAL A 68 16.21 -7.55 3.73
CA VAL A 68 15.72 -6.98 5.00
C VAL A 68 15.26 -5.54 4.82
N LEU A 69 16.07 -4.70 4.15
CA LEU A 69 15.71 -3.31 3.87
C LEU A 69 14.45 -3.21 3.00
N GLY A 70 14.32 -4.07 1.99
CA GLY A 70 13.12 -4.14 1.16
C GLY A 70 11.85 -4.44 1.97
N ILE A 71 11.91 -5.42 2.88
CA ILE A 71 10.79 -5.74 3.78
C ILE A 71 10.46 -4.55 4.69
N LEU A 72 11.48 -3.92 5.28
CA LEU A 72 11.29 -2.77 6.18
C LEU A 72 10.62 -1.59 5.46
N ILE A 73 10.98 -1.32 4.20
CA ILE A 73 10.34 -0.25 3.41
C ILE A 73 8.85 -0.55 3.19
N VAL A 74 8.50 -1.79 2.86
CA VAL A 74 7.08 -2.21 2.69
C VAL A 74 6.30 -2.04 3.99
N LEU A 75 6.90 -2.38 5.13
CA LEU A 75 6.28 -2.18 6.45
C LEU A 75 6.13 -0.70 6.81
N MET A 76 7.12 0.13 6.50
CA MET A 76 7.06 1.58 6.76
C MET A 76 6.03 2.29 5.88
N ALA A 77 5.72 1.78 4.68
CA ALA A 77 4.74 2.39 3.79
C ALA A 77 3.36 2.56 4.48
N LYS A 78 2.93 1.56 5.26
CA LYS A 78 1.69 1.64 6.05
C LYS A 78 1.76 2.75 7.11
N THR A 79 2.89 2.86 7.80
CA THR A 79 3.11 3.89 8.82
C THR A 79 3.09 5.28 8.21
N VAL A 80 3.74 5.48 7.05
CA VAL A 80 3.73 6.76 6.32
C VAL A 80 2.30 7.16 5.92
N VAL A 81 1.53 6.23 5.35
CA VAL A 81 0.13 6.49 4.97
C VAL A 81 -0.70 6.84 6.21
N THR A 82 -0.54 6.10 7.32
CA THR A 82 -1.27 6.37 8.57
C THR A 82 -0.94 7.76 9.12
N THR A 83 0.34 8.13 9.15
CA THR A 83 0.79 9.45 9.60
C THR A 83 0.24 10.56 8.69
N LEU A 84 0.32 10.40 7.36
CA LEU A 84 -0.23 11.38 6.42
C LEU A 84 -1.74 11.56 6.59
N THR A 85 -2.47 10.47 6.84
CA THR A 85 -3.93 10.54 7.07
C THR A 85 -4.25 11.24 8.39
N SER A 86 -3.43 10.99 9.43
CA SER A 86 -3.57 11.66 10.73
C SER A 86 -3.31 13.17 10.67
N VAL A 87 -2.35 13.60 9.84
CA VAL A 87 -1.99 15.02 9.68
C VAL A 87 -2.99 15.76 8.78
N THR A 88 -3.60 15.08 7.81
CA THR A 88 -4.57 15.67 6.89
C THR A 88 -6.02 15.68 7.42
N GLY A 89 -6.25 15.20 8.65
CA GLY A 89 -7.57 15.26 9.31
C GLY A 89 -8.59 14.24 8.79
N GLY A 90 -8.13 13.15 8.14
CA GLY A 90 -8.99 12.10 7.63
C GLY A 90 -9.46 11.15 8.74
N ALA A 91 -10.60 11.47 9.36
CA ALA A 91 -11.47 10.51 10.02
C ALA A 91 -12.53 9.99 9.02
#